data_AF-A0A0J6D496-F1
#
_entry.id   AF-A0A0J6D496-F1
#
_cell.length_a   1.000
_cell.length_b   1.000
_cell.length_c   1.000
_cell.angle_alpha   90.00
_cell.angle_beta   90.00
_cell.angle_gamma   90.00
#
_symmetry.space_group_name_H-M   'P 1'
#
loop_
_entity.id
_entity.type
_entity.pdbx_description
1 polymer ?
#
loop_
_entity_poly.entity_id
_entity_poly.type
_entity_poly.pdbx_seq_one_letter_code
_entity_poly.pdbx_strand_id
1 'polypeptide(L)' 'MFKKVLLGLLAFFVVSGILIFVGNTFQIEILMFQFYTETSDGFEAGGSLIPFGIAAVVTYLVGRWCEKRKKVVLDK' A
#
# COMPACT_ATOMS: atom_id res chain seq x y z
N MET A 1 11.29 -19.81 -0.06
CA MET A 1 11.39 -18.33 0.00
C MET A 1 10.53 -17.64 -1.07
N PHE A 2 10.65 -18.02 -2.34
CA PHE A 2 9.97 -17.33 -3.46
C PHE A 2 8.46 -17.11 -3.27
N LYS A 3 7.70 -18.14 -2.83
CA LYS A 3 6.26 -18.03 -2.58
C LYS A 3 5.89 -16.99 -1.50
N LYS A 4 6.73 -16.82 -0.48
CA LYS A 4 6.51 -15.82 0.59
C LYS A 4 6.77 -14.40 0.09
N VAL A 5 7.84 -14.24 -0.69
CA VAL A 5 8.20 -12.96 -1.31
C VAL A 5 7.12 -12.53 -2.30
N LEU A 6 6.64 -13.46 -3.15
CA LEU A 6 5.56 -13.21 -4.09
C LEU A 6 4.25 -12.80 -3.36
N LEU A 7 3.91 -13.48 -2.27
CA LEU A 7 2.72 -13.13 -1.47
C LEU A 7 2.84 -11.74 -0.85
N GLY A 8 4.01 -11.41 -0.30
CA GLY A 8 4.27 -10.07 0.26
C GLY A 8 4.21 -8.99 -0.81
N LEU A 9 4.80 -9.23 -1.98
CA LEU A 9 4.75 -8.32 -3.12
C LEU A 9 3.32 -8.11 -3.62
N LEU A 10 2.53 -9.18 -3.72
CA LEU A 10 1.13 -9.11 -4.11
C LEU A 10 0.31 -8.29 -3.09
N ALA A 11 0.50 -8.56 -1.80
CA ALA A 11 -0.15 -7.79 -0.73
C ALA A 11 0.22 -6.31 -0.78
N PHE A 12 1.48 -5.99 -1.03
CA PHE A 12 1.96 -4.62 -1.18
C PHE A 12 1.27 -3.89 -2.33
N PHE A 13 1.20 -4.51 -3.53
CA PHE A 13 0.54 -3.89 -4.68
C PHE A 13 -0.96 -3.73 -4.47
N VAL A 14 -1.63 -4.72 -3.87
CA VAL A 14 -3.07 -4.65 -3.59
C VAL A 14 -3.35 -3.52 -2.59
N VAL A 15 -2.62 -3.44 -1.49
CA VAL A 15 -2.82 -2.40 -0.47
C VAL A 15 -2.50 -1.02 -1.03
N SER A 16 -1.37 -0.87 -1.73
CA SER A 16 -0.99 0.41 -2.36
C SER A 16 -2.05 0.86 -3.37
N GLY A 17 -2.53 -0.06 -4.22
CA GLY A 17 -3.57 0.22 -5.21
C GLY A 17 -4.88 0.67 -4.58
N ILE A 18 -5.30 0.03 -3.48
CA ILE A 18 -6.51 0.43 -2.73
C ILE A 18 -6.32 1.83 -2.15
N LEU A 19 -5.18 2.12 -1.51
CA LEU A 19 -4.93 3.43 -0.92
C LEU A 19 -4.93 4.53 -1.98
N ILE A 20 -4.28 4.29 -3.12
CA ILE A 20 -4.25 5.24 -4.24
C ILE A 20 -5.66 5.43 -4.82
N PHE A 21 -6.43 4.34 -4.97
CA PHE A 21 -7.80 4.42 -5.47
C PHE A 21 -8.70 5.24 -4.54
N VAL A 22 -8.59 5.02 -3.22
CA VAL A 22 -9.29 5.82 -2.21
C VAL A 22 -8.83 7.27 -2.26
N GLY A 23 -7.53 7.52 -2.33
CA GLY A 23 -6.96 8.87 -2.45
C GLY A 23 -7.54 9.64 -3.63
N ASN A 24 -7.62 9.01 -4.80
CA ASN A 24 -8.19 9.62 -6.00
C ASN A 24 -9.72 9.79 -5.90
N THR A 25 -10.44 8.82 -5.36
CA THR A 25 -11.91 8.86 -5.27
C THR A 25 -12.41 9.93 -4.31
N PHE A 26 -11.72 10.12 -3.18
CA PHE A 26 -12.09 11.08 -2.15
C PHE A 26 -11.28 12.37 -2.19
N GLN A 27 -10.44 12.56 -3.23
CA GLN A 27 -9.56 13.71 -3.39
C GLN A 27 -8.66 13.97 -2.16
N ILE A 28 -8.12 12.89 -1.57
CA ILE A 28 -7.19 12.98 -0.45
C ILE A 28 -5.77 13.02 -1.00
N GLU A 29 -5.19 14.21 -1.10
CA GLU A 29 -3.86 14.46 -1.69
C GLU A 29 -2.75 13.58 -1.07
N ILE A 30 -2.80 13.36 0.26
CA ILE A 30 -1.85 12.49 0.99
C ILE A 30 -1.87 11.03 0.51
N LEU A 31 -2.97 10.57 -0.08
CA LEU A 31 -3.13 9.21 -0.57
C LEU A 31 -2.98 9.10 -2.10
N MET A 32 -2.86 10.22 -2.81
CA MET A 32 -2.70 10.24 -4.26
C MET A 32 -1.25 10.04 -4.65
N PHE A 33 -1.00 9.14 -5.61
CA PHE A 33 0.34 8.92 -6.14
C PHE A 33 0.84 10.12 -6.94
N GLN A 34 -0.06 10.69 -7.75
CA GLN A 34 0.10 11.95 -8.45
C GLN A 34 -1.23 12.67 -8.38
N PHE A 35 -1.19 13.98 -8.14
CA PHE A 35 -2.34 14.84 -8.28
C PHE A 35 -1.99 16.01 -9.20
N TYR A 36 -2.99 16.47 -9.93
CA TYR A 36 -2.90 17.60 -10.83
C TYR A 36 -4.08 18.51 -10.54
N THR A 37 -3.79 19.73 -10.11
CA THR A 37 -4.77 20.76 -9.83
C THR A 37 -4.47 21.96 -10.71
N GLU A 38 -5.44 22.37 -11.53
CA GLU A 38 -5.37 23.64 -12.25
C GLU A 38 -5.83 24.76 -11.31
N THR A 39 -4.95 25.74 -11.11
CA THR A 39 -5.23 26.96 -10.36
C THR A 39 -5.24 28.16 -11.32
N SER A 40 -5.82 29.28 -10.90
CA SER A 40 -5.92 30.50 -11.72
C SER A 40 -4.56 31.08 -12.14
N ASP A 41 -3.47 30.72 -11.46
CA ASP A 41 -2.12 31.20 -11.71
C ASP A 41 -1.17 30.14 -12.33
N GLY A 42 -1.65 28.91 -12.56
CA GLY A 42 -0.85 27.84 -13.17
C GLY A 42 -1.28 26.41 -12.79
N PHE A 43 -0.35 25.46 -12.94
CA PHE A 43 -0.57 24.06 -12.54
C PHE A 43 0.18 23.74 -11.25
N GLU A 44 -0.51 23.08 -10.32
CA GLU A 44 0.11 22.41 -9.19
C GLU A 44 0.10 20.90 -9.45
N ALA A 45 1.28 20.31 -9.52
CA ALA A 45 1.43 18.87 -9.46
C ALA A 45 2.26 18.46 -8.26
N GLY A 46 1.76 17.46 -7.56
CA GLY A 46 2.45 16.81 -6.48
C GLY A 46 2.14 15.33 -6.48
N GLY A 47 2.65 14.66 -5.47
CA GLY A 47 2.43 13.24 -5.28
C GLY A 47 2.87 12.82 -3.90
N SER A 48 2.27 11.75 -3.39
CA SER A 48 2.56 11.23 -2.08
C SER A 48 3.13 9.81 -2.14
N LEU A 49 4.19 9.58 -1.37
CA LEU A 49 4.76 8.25 -1.15
C LEU A 49 4.17 7.55 0.09
N ILE A 50 3.30 8.22 0.84
CA ILE A 50 2.64 7.69 2.04
C ILE A 50 1.87 6.39 1.77
N PRO A 51 1.13 6.22 0.64
CA PRO A 51 0.44 4.97 0.33
C PRO A 51 1.37 3.75 0.34
N PHE A 52 2.58 3.91 -0.21
CA PHE A 52 3.58 2.85 -0.26
C PHE A 52 4.18 2.57 1.12
N GLY A 53 4.40 3.61 1.93
CA GLY A 53 4.85 3.45 3.31
C GLY A 53 3.85 2.61 4.13
N ILE A 54 2.56 2.92 4.02
CA ILE A 54 1.50 2.15 4.68
C ILE A 54 1.45 0.71 4.14
N ALA A 55 1.53 0.54 2.82
CA ALA A 55 1.53 -0.79 2.20
C ALA A 55 2.72 -1.65 2.64
N ALA A 56 3.90 -1.06 2.85
CA ALA A 56 5.08 -1.75 3.37
C ALA A 56 4.87 -2.26 4.80
N VAL A 57 4.31 -1.41 5.68
CA VAL A 57 3.99 -1.78 7.07
C VAL A 57 2.95 -2.90 7.10
N VAL A 58 1.88 -2.78 6.31
CA VAL A 58 0.83 -3.81 6.22
C VAL A 58 1.42 -5.14 5.71
N THR A 59 2.26 -5.10 4.69
CA THR A 59 2.94 -6.29 4.16
C THR A 59 3.79 -6.99 5.22
N TYR A 60 4.54 -6.22 6.03
CA TYR A 60 5.31 -6.76 7.14
C TYR A 60 4.42 -7.44 8.19
N LEU A 61 3.30 -6.79 8.58
CA LEU A 61 2.36 -7.33 9.55
C LEU A 61 1.70 -8.64 9.06
N VAL A 62 1.25 -8.66 7.81
CA VAL A 62 0.66 -9.85 7.16
C VAL A 62 1.67 -10.99 7.11
N GLY A 63 2.91 -10.71 6.71
CA GLY A 63 3.99 -11.70 6.70
C GLY A 63 4.20 -12.32 8.08
N ARG A 64 4.29 -11.48 9.12
CA ARG A 64 4.47 -11.93 10.51
C ARG A 64 3.28 -12.74 11.03
N TRP A 65 2.06 -12.37 10.66
CA TRP A 65 0.84 -13.12 11.01
C TRP A 65 0.79 -14.50 10.34
N CYS A 66 1.11 -14.56 9.04
CA CYS A 66 1.19 -15.84 8.31
C CYS A 66 2.21 -16.78 8.94
N GLU A 67 3.37 -16.27 9.37
CA GLU A 67 4.38 -17.10 10.04
C GLU A 67 3.94 -17.62 11.40
N LYS A 68 3.28 -16.77 12.21
CA LYS A 68 2.69 -17.21 13.49
C LYS A 68 1.66 -18.31 13.29
N ARG A 69 0.73 -18.15 12.33
CA ARG A 69 -0.30 -19.15 12.02
C ARG A 69 0.31 -20.47 11.55
N LYS A 70 1.38 -20.42 10.76
CA LYS A 70 2.07 -21.62 10.29
C LYS A 70 2.74 -22.40 11.41
N LYS A 71 3.31 -21.71 12.42
CA LYS A 71 3.85 -22.36 13.63
C LYS A 71 2.77 -23.06 14.45
N VAL A 72 1.62 -22.42 14.68
CA VAL A 72 0.50 -23.00 15.45
C VAL A 72 -0.10 -24.25 14.81
N VAL A 73 -0.07 -24.36 13.48
CA VAL A 73 -0.61 -25.53 12.74
C VAL A 73 0.38 -26.71 12.71
N LEU A 74 1.69 -26.46 12.83
CA LEU A 74 2.72 -27.51 12.85
C LEU A 74 3.00 -28.09 14.25
N ASP A 75 2.53 -27.40 15.29
CA ASP A 75 2.66 -27.82 16.71
C ASP A 75 1.42 -28.61 17.20
N LYS A 76 0.46 -28.88 16.31
CA LYS A 76 -0.72 -29.73 16.53
C LYS A 76 -0.60 -31.02 15.74
#